data_AF-A0A531MZ08-F1
#
_entry.id   AF-A0A531MZ08-F1
#
_cell.length_a   1.000
_cell.length_b   1.000
_cell.length_c   1.000
_cell.angle_alpha   90.00
_cell.angle_beta   90.00
_cell.angle_gamma   90.00
#
_symmetry.space_group_name_H-M   'P 1'
#
loop_
_entity.id
_entity.type
_entity.pdbx_description
1 polymer ?
#
loop_
_entity_poly.entity_id
_entity_poly.type
_entity_poly.pdbx_seq_one_letter_code
_entity_poly.pdbx_strand_id
1 'polypeptide(L)'
;MLSTYTSYQLITKDINKSIDRIEQQPTVDRDTKYYLVNITKVKSIDDFVNNDRLFKYAMKAYGLGDMDYAKAFMVKALKEGVSNPNSFANKLTDKRYAAFVTAFNFAANGADATIYNKAQQLVAKNYATQAQIAGLDPNSAYVKGETTYYLANITKVKSVDDLMSNSRVYTYALAAYGLDSATENKDLIKQVLLGGVRDPDSAANKQTNPAYAGLATALNFEQYGENATTINPAQQPTVDKYMRQTLEEDAGQTNEGVRLALYFNRKAPDITSWYDVLADTALASVVRTALGLPDSFATADIDKQAQLFEQKLDISD
;
A
#
# COMPACT_ATOMS: atom_id res chain seq x y z
N MET A 1 -15.49 -16.23 -30.46
CA MET A 1 -14.78 -15.44 -29.43
C MET A 1 -15.82 -14.59 -28.71
N LEU A 2 -15.78 -14.53 -27.37
CA LEU A 2 -16.62 -13.61 -26.61
C LEU A 2 -16.19 -12.16 -26.91
N SER A 3 -17.15 -11.22 -26.86
CA SER A 3 -16.81 -9.79 -26.99
C SER A 3 -15.94 -9.31 -25.83
N THR A 4 -15.20 -8.22 -26.02
CA THR A 4 -14.40 -7.58 -24.96
C THR A 4 -15.25 -7.26 -23.74
N TYR A 5 -16.42 -6.65 -23.94
CA TYR A 5 -17.35 -6.28 -22.87
C TYR A 5 -17.85 -7.51 -22.11
N THR A 6 -18.28 -8.55 -22.81
CA THR A 6 -18.77 -9.79 -22.18
C THR A 6 -17.67 -10.47 -21.37
N SER A 7 -16.46 -10.58 -21.93
CA SER A 7 -15.32 -11.19 -21.23
C SER A 7 -14.95 -10.40 -19.96
N TYR A 8 -14.89 -9.06 -20.06
CA TYR A 8 -14.66 -8.18 -18.91
C TYR A 8 -15.71 -8.39 -17.82
N GLN A 9 -17.00 -8.37 -18.17
CA GLN A 9 -18.09 -8.56 -17.20
C GLN A 9 -18.04 -9.92 -16.51
N LEU A 10 -17.68 -10.99 -17.23
CA LEU A 10 -17.57 -12.32 -16.63
C LEU A 10 -16.45 -12.39 -15.57
N ILE A 11 -15.35 -11.64 -15.77
CA ILE A 11 -14.25 -11.56 -14.81
C ILE A 11 -14.63 -10.67 -13.63
N THR A 12 -15.16 -9.47 -13.88
CA THR A 12 -15.40 -8.47 -12.84
C THR A 12 -16.64 -8.74 -12.00
N LYS A 13 -17.64 -9.47 -12.52
CA LYS A 13 -18.82 -9.91 -11.76
C LYS A 13 -18.44 -10.75 -10.54
N ASP A 14 -17.36 -11.53 -10.63
CA ASP A 14 -16.83 -12.33 -9.53
C ASP A 14 -15.30 -12.34 -9.61
N ILE A 15 -14.72 -11.20 -9.25
CA ILE A 15 -13.28 -10.99 -9.33
C ILE A 15 -12.53 -11.94 -8.40
N ASN A 16 -13.10 -12.24 -7.23
CA ASN A 16 -12.49 -13.15 -6.25
C ASN A 16 -12.38 -14.55 -6.83
N LYS A 17 -13.45 -15.09 -7.41
CA LYS A 17 -13.39 -16.39 -8.10
C LYS A 17 -12.43 -16.41 -9.28
N SER A 18 -12.25 -15.27 -9.96
CA SER A 18 -11.29 -15.16 -11.05
C SER A 18 -9.85 -15.21 -10.52
N ILE A 19 -9.58 -14.51 -9.41
CA ILE A 19 -8.31 -14.56 -8.69
C ILE A 19 -8.02 -15.96 -8.13
N ASP A 20 -9.01 -16.63 -7.53
CA ASP A 20 -8.85 -18.00 -7.01
C ASP A 20 -8.39 -18.98 -8.11
N ARG A 21 -8.89 -18.81 -9.34
CA ARG A 21 -8.44 -19.63 -10.49
C ARG A 21 -7.00 -19.33 -10.89
N ILE A 22 -6.58 -18.07 -10.81
CA ILE A 22 -5.18 -17.68 -11.04
C ILE A 22 -4.29 -18.30 -9.96
N GLU A 23 -4.68 -18.20 -8.70
CA GLU A 23 -3.94 -18.76 -7.58
C GLU A 23 -3.75 -20.28 -7.70
N GLN A 24 -4.77 -20.99 -8.22
CA GLN A 24 -4.72 -22.44 -8.44
C GLN A 24 -3.82 -22.87 -9.62
N GLN A 25 -3.29 -21.95 -10.42
CA GLN A 25 -2.35 -22.30 -11.48
C GLN A 25 -1.04 -22.83 -10.85
N PRO A 26 -0.50 -23.98 -11.31
CA PRO A 26 0.64 -24.61 -10.64
C PRO A 26 1.89 -23.73 -10.48
N THR A 27 2.20 -22.90 -11.46
CA THR A 27 3.33 -21.97 -11.41
C THR A 27 3.09 -20.83 -10.43
N VAL A 28 1.89 -20.24 -10.46
CA VAL A 28 1.46 -19.17 -9.58
C VAL A 28 1.48 -19.63 -8.12
N ASP A 29 0.83 -20.76 -7.82
CA ASP A 29 0.80 -21.35 -6.47
C ASP A 29 2.21 -21.58 -5.92
N ARG A 30 3.07 -22.22 -6.72
CA ARG A 30 4.45 -22.55 -6.34
C ARG A 30 5.28 -21.30 -6.09
N ASP A 31 5.13 -20.26 -6.90
CA ASP A 31 5.90 -19.02 -6.78
C ASP A 31 5.39 -18.16 -5.62
N THR A 32 4.08 -18.12 -5.39
CA THR A 32 3.43 -17.45 -4.25
C THR A 32 3.84 -18.08 -2.92
N LYS A 33 3.78 -19.41 -2.82
CA LYS A 33 4.23 -20.14 -1.63
C LYS A 33 5.70 -19.88 -1.34
N TYR A 34 6.55 -19.91 -2.37
CA TYR A 34 7.96 -19.59 -2.20
C TYR A 34 8.16 -18.14 -1.73
N TYR A 35 7.40 -17.20 -2.28
CA TYR A 35 7.47 -15.79 -1.90
C TYR A 35 7.14 -15.60 -0.42
N LEU A 36 5.96 -16.06 0.02
CA LEU A 36 5.49 -15.89 1.41
C LEU A 36 6.43 -16.55 2.44
N VAL A 37 6.96 -17.74 2.14
CA VAL A 37 7.86 -18.47 3.04
C VAL A 37 9.22 -17.79 3.19
N ASN A 38 9.68 -17.02 2.20
CA ASN A 38 11.04 -16.51 2.18
C ASN A 38 11.15 -14.98 2.31
N ILE A 39 10.13 -14.21 1.96
CA ILE A 39 10.21 -12.75 1.98
C ILE A 39 10.47 -12.20 3.39
N THR A 40 9.88 -12.81 4.43
CA THR A 40 10.06 -12.39 5.83
C THR A 40 11.48 -12.64 6.38
N LYS A 41 12.26 -13.47 5.69
CA LYS A 41 13.66 -13.78 6.04
C LYS A 41 14.64 -12.78 5.45
N VAL A 42 14.22 -11.97 4.47
CA VAL A 42 15.06 -10.96 3.81
C VAL A 42 15.31 -9.80 4.76
N LYS A 43 16.59 -9.49 5.03
CA LYS A 43 17.01 -8.46 5.98
C LYS A 43 17.79 -7.31 5.34
N SER A 44 18.07 -7.38 4.05
CA SER A 44 18.79 -6.33 3.33
C SER A 44 18.35 -6.22 1.88
N ILE A 45 18.71 -5.10 1.26
CA ILE A 45 18.50 -4.85 -0.18
C ILE A 45 19.23 -5.92 -1.01
N ASP A 46 20.45 -6.28 -0.61
CA ASP A 46 21.25 -7.27 -1.32
C ASP A 46 20.64 -8.67 -1.21
N ASP A 47 20.15 -9.07 -0.02
CA ASP A 47 19.40 -10.33 0.14
C ASP A 47 18.17 -10.38 -0.77
N PHE A 48 17.48 -9.25 -0.92
CA PHE A 48 16.27 -9.15 -1.70
C PHE A 48 16.55 -9.25 -3.21
N VAL A 49 17.43 -8.39 -3.73
CA VAL A 49 17.69 -8.24 -5.16
C VAL A 49 18.52 -9.40 -5.73
N ASN A 50 19.33 -10.05 -4.89
CA ASN A 50 20.09 -11.24 -5.31
C ASN A 50 19.26 -12.52 -5.27
N ASN A 51 18.12 -12.55 -4.58
CA ASN A 51 17.15 -13.63 -4.71
C ASN A 51 16.24 -13.37 -5.92
N ASP A 52 16.67 -13.85 -7.09
CA ASP A 52 15.95 -13.67 -8.36
C ASP A 52 14.47 -14.02 -8.27
N ARG A 53 14.13 -15.09 -7.56
CA ARG A 53 12.74 -15.55 -7.48
C ARG A 53 11.87 -14.60 -6.66
N LEU A 54 12.37 -14.09 -5.54
CA LEU A 54 11.65 -13.06 -4.76
C LEU A 54 11.56 -11.74 -5.50
N PHE A 55 12.69 -11.31 -6.07
CA PHE A 55 12.78 -10.03 -6.75
C PHE A 55 11.87 -9.97 -7.98
N LYS A 56 11.91 -10.99 -8.85
CA LYS A 56 11.03 -11.05 -10.03
C LYS A 56 9.56 -11.14 -9.69
N TYR A 57 9.22 -11.91 -8.64
CA TYR A 57 7.85 -11.98 -8.15
C TYR A 57 7.34 -10.59 -7.73
N ALA A 58 8.13 -9.87 -6.92
CA ALA A 58 7.80 -8.52 -6.49
C ALA A 58 7.76 -7.54 -7.68
N MET A 59 8.73 -7.57 -8.60
CA MET A 59 8.74 -6.71 -9.78
C MET A 59 7.47 -6.90 -10.62
N LYS A 60 7.09 -8.15 -10.88
CA LYS A 60 5.83 -8.48 -11.56
C LYS A 60 4.62 -7.93 -10.78
N ALA A 61 4.55 -8.14 -9.48
CA ALA A 61 3.43 -7.64 -8.67
C ALA A 61 3.21 -6.12 -8.83
N TYR A 62 4.29 -5.35 -8.97
CA TYR A 62 4.22 -3.91 -9.16
C TYR A 62 4.15 -3.48 -10.64
N GLY A 63 3.97 -4.43 -11.56
CA GLY A 63 3.87 -4.19 -13.00
C GLY A 63 5.20 -3.83 -13.66
N LEU A 64 6.33 -4.09 -13.00
CA LEU A 64 7.69 -3.79 -13.45
C LEU A 64 8.41 -5.05 -13.99
N GLY A 65 7.66 -6.07 -14.40
CA GLY A 65 8.23 -7.37 -14.80
C GLY A 65 9.14 -7.30 -16.03
N ASP A 66 8.90 -6.35 -16.92
CA ASP A 66 9.74 -6.02 -18.08
C ASP A 66 11.08 -5.38 -17.71
N MET A 67 11.16 -4.80 -16.50
CA MET A 67 12.35 -4.11 -15.97
C MET A 67 13.07 -4.95 -14.91
N ASP A 68 12.76 -6.24 -14.78
CA ASP A 68 13.35 -7.14 -13.76
C ASP A 68 14.87 -7.36 -13.93
N TYR A 69 15.43 -7.03 -15.09
CA TYR A 69 16.86 -7.04 -15.36
C TYR A 69 17.59 -5.83 -14.75
N ALA A 70 16.89 -4.72 -14.47
CA ALA A 70 17.46 -3.44 -14.05
C ALA A 70 17.80 -3.41 -12.55
N LYS A 71 18.49 -4.44 -12.04
CA LYS A 71 18.78 -4.60 -10.59
C LYS A 71 19.49 -3.41 -9.98
N ALA A 72 20.51 -2.86 -10.63
CA ALA A 72 21.27 -1.71 -10.11
C ALA A 72 20.38 -0.45 -9.98
N PHE A 73 19.45 -0.26 -10.91
CA PHE A 73 18.46 0.82 -10.85
C PHE A 73 17.56 0.67 -9.62
N MET A 74 17.06 -0.56 -9.37
CA MET A 74 16.23 -0.85 -8.20
C MET A 74 17.01 -0.76 -6.88
N VAL A 75 18.26 -1.18 -6.84
CA VAL A 75 19.13 -1.00 -5.67
C VAL A 75 19.28 0.48 -5.32
N LYS A 76 19.47 1.35 -6.31
CA LYS A 76 19.51 2.81 -6.08
C LYS A 76 18.19 3.32 -5.50
N ALA A 77 17.07 2.95 -6.13
CA ALA A 77 15.74 3.35 -5.67
C ALA A 77 15.46 2.91 -4.21
N LEU A 78 15.77 1.65 -3.87
CA LEU A 78 15.60 1.09 -2.53
C LEU A 78 16.53 1.71 -1.48
N LYS A 79 17.77 2.07 -1.86
CA LYS A 79 18.74 2.73 -0.96
C LYS A 79 18.32 4.15 -0.62
N GLU A 80 17.83 4.92 -1.58
CA GLU A 80 17.37 6.29 -1.34
C GLU A 80 15.98 6.35 -0.67
N GLY A 81 15.15 5.32 -0.86
CA GLY A 81 13.82 5.25 -0.26
C GLY A 81 12.84 6.25 -0.86
N VAL A 82 11.75 6.50 -0.12
CA VAL A 82 10.66 7.41 -0.52
C VAL A 82 10.40 8.54 0.48
N SER A 83 11.13 8.58 1.60
CA SER A 83 10.91 9.59 2.65
C SER A 83 11.32 11.00 2.22
N ASN A 84 12.35 11.13 1.38
CA ASN A 84 12.76 12.40 0.81
C ASN A 84 11.94 12.67 -0.47
N PRO A 85 11.20 13.79 -0.59
CA PRO A 85 10.47 14.13 -1.82
C PRO A 85 11.34 14.17 -3.07
N ASN A 86 12.65 14.42 -2.91
CA ASN A 86 13.64 14.47 -3.96
C ASN A 86 14.43 13.17 -4.16
N SER A 87 14.02 12.06 -3.53
CA SER A 87 14.65 10.75 -3.74
C SER A 87 14.49 10.28 -5.18
N PHE A 88 15.39 9.38 -5.60
CA PHE A 88 15.40 8.82 -6.94
C PHE A 88 14.02 8.29 -7.36
N ALA A 89 13.39 7.45 -6.52
CA ALA A 89 12.09 6.86 -6.84
C ALA A 89 10.97 7.91 -6.97
N ASN A 90 10.96 8.94 -6.12
CA ASN A 90 9.93 9.99 -6.14
C ASN A 90 10.03 10.89 -7.38
N LYS A 91 11.25 11.11 -7.87
CA LYS A 91 11.54 11.90 -9.08
C LYS A 91 11.18 11.21 -10.39
N LEU A 92 10.99 9.89 -10.39
CA LEU A 92 10.59 9.17 -11.61
C LEU A 92 9.17 9.55 -12.01
N THR A 93 8.95 9.67 -13.32
CA THR A 93 7.62 9.83 -13.90
C THR A 93 6.76 8.61 -13.60
N ASP A 94 7.32 7.42 -13.80
CA ASP A 94 6.65 6.16 -13.48
C ASP A 94 6.59 5.93 -11.97
N LYS A 95 5.39 6.11 -11.40
CA LYS A 95 5.14 5.99 -9.95
C LYS A 95 5.15 4.56 -9.43
N ARG A 96 5.19 3.55 -10.30
CA ARG A 96 5.28 2.14 -9.89
C ARG A 96 6.57 1.85 -9.12
N TYR A 97 7.66 2.55 -9.46
CA TYR A 97 8.93 2.45 -8.73
C TYR A 97 8.82 2.98 -7.30
N ALA A 98 8.18 4.14 -7.10
CA ALA A 98 7.94 4.67 -5.77
C ALA A 98 7.05 3.70 -4.96
N ALA A 99 5.97 3.19 -5.55
CA ALA A 99 5.10 2.20 -4.89
C ALA A 99 5.85 0.91 -4.49
N PHE A 100 6.75 0.42 -5.34
CA PHE A 100 7.61 -0.72 -5.02
C PHE A 100 8.53 -0.40 -3.83
N VAL A 101 9.23 0.74 -3.87
CA VAL A 101 10.13 1.14 -2.77
C VAL A 101 9.38 1.39 -1.47
N THR A 102 8.17 1.94 -1.52
CA THR A 102 7.30 2.10 -0.35
C THR A 102 6.99 0.75 0.31
N ALA A 103 6.78 -0.30 -0.48
CA ALA A 103 6.48 -1.62 0.05
C ALA A 103 7.70 -2.33 0.63
N PHE A 104 8.85 -2.21 -0.04
CA PHE A 104 10.13 -2.78 0.38
C PHE A 104 11.05 -1.70 0.95
N ASN A 105 10.57 -0.93 1.93
CA ASN A 105 11.24 0.28 2.39
C ASN A 105 12.43 -0.01 3.34
N PHE A 106 13.48 -0.62 2.81
CA PHE A 106 14.73 -0.90 3.53
C PHE A 106 15.44 0.38 3.99
N ALA A 107 15.31 1.48 3.25
CA ALA A 107 15.88 2.77 3.65
C ALA A 107 15.32 3.28 4.99
N ALA A 108 14.01 3.14 5.21
CA ALA A 108 13.37 3.58 6.46
C ALA A 108 13.38 2.52 7.57
N ASN A 109 13.24 1.24 7.19
CA ASN A 109 12.95 0.16 8.14
C ASN A 109 14.09 -0.85 8.30
N GLY A 110 15.17 -0.72 7.52
CA GLY A 110 16.33 -1.62 7.58
C GLY A 110 15.93 -3.10 7.46
N ALA A 111 16.43 -3.90 8.39
CA ALA A 111 16.21 -5.35 8.45
C ALA A 111 14.75 -5.75 8.72
N ASP A 112 13.91 -4.81 9.16
CA ASP A 112 12.50 -5.07 9.41
C ASP A 112 11.63 -4.79 8.20
N ALA A 113 12.14 -4.27 7.08
CA ALA A 113 11.32 -3.82 5.95
C ALA A 113 10.24 -4.84 5.50
N THR A 114 10.56 -6.13 5.52
CA THR A 114 9.66 -7.22 5.10
C THR A 114 8.74 -7.76 6.20
N ILE A 115 8.89 -7.28 7.44
CA ILE A 115 8.06 -7.63 8.61
C ILE A 115 7.55 -6.42 9.39
N TYR A 116 7.85 -5.20 8.92
CA TYR A 116 7.50 -3.94 9.54
C TYR A 116 5.99 -3.70 9.46
N ASN A 117 5.39 -3.40 10.60
CA ASN A 117 4.03 -2.94 10.74
C ASN A 117 4.03 -1.70 11.67
N LYS A 118 3.35 -0.63 11.27
CA LYS A 118 3.37 0.61 12.07
C LYS A 118 2.80 0.39 13.47
N ALA A 119 1.69 -0.33 13.61
CA ALA A 119 1.08 -0.63 14.90
C ALA A 119 2.03 -1.40 15.82
N GLN A 120 2.98 -2.17 15.29
CA GLN A 120 3.97 -2.89 16.11
C GLN A 120 5.24 -2.05 16.33
N GLN A 121 6.03 -1.83 15.28
CA GLN A 121 7.37 -1.25 15.41
C GLN A 121 7.34 0.29 15.59
N LEU A 122 6.46 1.00 14.89
CA LEU A 122 6.41 2.47 15.01
C LEU A 122 5.86 2.88 16.39
N VAL A 123 4.78 2.24 16.82
CA VAL A 123 4.18 2.53 18.15
C VAL A 123 5.18 2.18 19.26
N ALA A 124 5.86 1.03 19.19
CA ALA A 124 6.88 0.68 20.17
C ALA A 124 8.05 1.68 20.21
N LYS A 125 8.55 2.10 19.04
CA LYS A 125 9.59 3.14 18.93
C LYS A 125 9.14 4.48 19.51
N ASN A 126 7.90 4.89 19.23
CA ASN A 126 7.37 6.15 19.71
C ASN A 126 7.14 6.11 21.22
N TYR A 127 6.67 4.98 21.77
CA TYR A 127 6.58 4.78 23.21
C TYR A 127 7.93 4.92 23.92
N ALA A 128 8.98 4.31 23.39
CA ALA A 128 10.33 4.47 23.94
C ALA A 128 10.79 5.95 23.92
N THR A 129 10.46 6.67 22.84
CA THR A 129 10.73 8.10 22.72
C THR A 129 9.95 8.92 23.76
N GLN A 130 8.66 8.65 23.94
CA GLN A 130 7.82 9.35 24.90
C GLN A 130 8.21 9.05 26.35
N ALA A 131 8.62 7.81 26.64
CA ALA A 131 9.19 7.44 27.94
C ALA A 131 10.44 8.28 28.24
N GLN A 132 11.33 8.46 27.26
CA GLN A 132 12.52 9.30 27.42
C GLN A 132 12.15 10.77 27.67
N ILE A 133 11.16 11.31 26.95
CA ILE A 133 10.66 12.68 27.15
C ILE A 133 10.09 12.86 28.56
N ALA A 134 9.41 11.83 29.09
CA ALA A 134 8.89 11.80 30.45
C ALA A 134 9.97 11.55 31.54
N GLY A 135 11.25 11.48 31.17
CA GLY A 135 12.37 11.28 32.10
C GLY A 135 12.59 9.82 32.53
N LEU A 136 11.96 8.86 31.87
CA LEU A 136 12.19 7.43 32.09
C LEU A 136 13.33 6.92 31.21
N ASP A 137 14.11 5.96 31.71
CA ASP A 137 15.07 5.23 30.88
C ASP A 137 14.32 4.28 29.93
N PRO A 138 14.46 4.42 28.59
CA PRO A 138 13.85 3.51 27.62
C PRO A 138 14.31 2.05 27.76
N ASN A 139 15.46 1.82 28.41
CA ASN A 139 16.01 0.50 28.66
C ASN A 139 15.61 -0.09 30.02
N SER A 140 14.84 0.64 30.82
CA SER A 140 14.35 0.18 32.12
C SER A 140 13.50 -1.09 31.98
N ALA A 141 13.48 -1.89 33.04
CA ALA A 141 12.64 -3.10 33.09
C ALA A 141 11.15 -2.78 32.92
N TYR A 142 10.70 -1.60 33.39
CA TYR A 142 9.34 -1.13 33.23
C TYR A 142 8.98 -0.91 31.76
N VAL A 143 9.74 -0.05 31.04
CA VAL A 143 9.48 0.26 29.62
C VAL A 143 9.54 -1.01 28.78
N LYS A 144 10.55 -1.86 29.00
CA LYS A 144 10.66 -3.15 28.29
C LYS A 144 9.49 -4.09 28.57
N GLY A 145 9.00 -4.12 29.82
CA GLY A 145 7.85 -4.93 30.23
C GLY A 145 6.57 -4.49 29.52
N GLU A 146 6.30 -3.19 29.48
CA GLU A 146 5.16 -2.62 28.75
C GLU A 146 5.25 -2.89 27.25
N THR A 147 6.42 -2.67 26.63
CA THR A 147 6.65 -2.95 25.20
C THR A 147 6.43 -4.43 24.89
N THR A 148 6.92 -5.34 25.76
CA THR A 148 6.74 -6.78 25.59
C THR A 148 5.27 -7.17 25.63
N TYR A 149 4.51 -6.63 26.60
CA TYR A 149 3.09 -6.88 26.70
C TYR A 149 2.33 -6.35 25.48
N TYR A 150 2.65 -5.12 25.05
CA TYR A 150 2.03 -4.51 23.88
C TYR A 150 2.23 -5.35 22.63
N LEU A 151 3.48 -5.70 22.29
CA LEU A 151 3.81 -6.49 21.10
C LEU A 151 3.17 -7.89 21.12
N ALA A 152 3.03 -8.51 22.30
CA ALA A 152 2.39 -9.81 22.45
C ALA A 152 0.86 -9.79 22.27
N ASN A 153 0.23 -8.61 22.32
CA ASN A 153 -1.24 -8.49 22.31
C ASN A 153 -1.77 -7.64 21.15
N ILE A 154 -1.00 -6.69 20.61
CA ILE A 154 -1.47 -5.82 19.52
C ILE A 154 -1.83 -6.62 18.25
N THR A 155 -1.12 -7.71 17.97
CA THR A 155 -1.40 -8.59 16.82
C THR A 155 -2.72 -9.36 16.93
N LYS A 156 -3.35 -9.37 18.12
CA LYS A 156 -4.66 -9.98 18.37
C LYS A 156 -5.81 -8.98 18.22
N VAL A 157 -5.49 -7.69 18.14
CA VAL A 157 -6.48 -6.61 18.01
C VAL A 157 -6.88 -6.48 16.54
N LYS A 158 -8.17 -6.70 16.26
CA LYS A 158 -8.72 -6.70 14.89
C LYS A 158 -9.66 -5.53 14.63
N SER A 159 -9.96 -4.72 15.63
CA SER A 159 -10.87 -3.58 15.47
C SER A 159 -10.55 -2.47 16.47
N VAL A 160 -11.14 -1.30 16.21
CA VAL A 160 -11.09 -0.17 17.16
C VAL A 160 -11.72 -0.57 18.50
N ASP A 161 -12.81 -1.34 18.47
CA ASP A 161 -13.48 -1.80 19.69
C ASP A 161 -12.63 -2.80 20.47
N ASP A 162 -11.92 -3.71 19.80
CA ASP A 162 -10.95 -4.61 20.46
C ASP A 162 -9.83 -3.83 21.12
N LEU A 163 -9.30 -2.80 20.45
CA LEU A 163 -8.26 -1.95 20.99
C LEU A 163 -8.74 -1.25 22.26
N MET A 164 -9.90 -0.58 22.18
CA MET A 164 -10.46 0.21 23.28
C MET A 164 -10.88 -0.66 24.48
N SER A 165 -11.25 -1.91 24.22
CA SER A 165 -11.60 -2.88 25.27
C SER A 165 -10.36 -3.42 26.00
N ASN A 166 -9.18 -3.40 25.37
CA ASN A 166 -7.92 -3.77 26.00
C ASN A 166 -7.22 -2.54 26.59
N SER A 167 -7.55 -2.23 27.86
CA SER A 167 -7.06 -1.02 28.54
C SER A 167 -5.54 -0.86 28.49
N ARG A 168 -4.77 -1.94 28.66
CA ARG A 168 -3.30 -1.85 28.67
C ARG A 168 -2.71 -1.60 27.28
N VAL A 169 -3.24 -2.25 26.24
CA VAL A 169 -2.81 -1.98 24.85
C VAL A 169 -3.24 -0.58 24.41
N TYR A 170 -4.46 -0.17 24.76
CA TYR A 170 -4.98 1.17 24.50
C TYR A 170 -4.11 2.26 25.15
N THR A 171 -3.86 2.15 26.45
CA THR A 171 -3.01 3.11 27.19
C THR A 171 -1.60 3.18 26.61
N TYR A 172 -1.00 2.03 26.27
CA TYR A 172 0.31 2.01 25.63
C TYR A 172 0.32 2.74 24.28
N ALA A 173 -0.69 2.48 23.44
CA ALA A 173 -0.80 3.10 22.13
C ALA A 173 -0.97 4.63 22.23
N LEU A 174 -1.80 5.12 23.16
CA LEU A 174 -1.97 6.55 23.39
C LEU A 174 -0.68 7.19 23.93
N ALA A 175 -0.05 6.56 24.92
CA ALA A 175 1.20 7.04 25.50
C ALA A 175 2.32 7.14 24.46
N ALA A 176 2.36 6.25 23.47
CA ALA A 176 3.30 6.33 22.36
C ALA A 176 3.19 7.63 21.54
N TYR A 177 2.03 8.28 21.55
CA TYR A 177 1.79 9.55 20.87
C TYR A 177 1.73 10.74 21.84
N GLY A 178 2.08 10.53 23.12
CA GLY A 178 2.03 11.56 24.15
C GLY A 178 0.60 11.90 24.61
N LEU A 179 -0.37 11.02 24.32
CA LEU A 179 -1.76 11.17 24.76
C LEU A 179 -1.93 10.41 26.08
N ASP A 180 -2.59 11.03 27.07
CA ASP A 180 -2.86 10.39 28.35
C ASP A 180 -4.26 9.77 28.37
N SER A 181 -4.32 8.44 28.36
CA SER A 181 -5.58 7.68 28.39
C SER A 181 -6.51 8.00 29.58
N ALA A 182 -6.00 8.59 30.66
CA ALA A 182 -6.80 9.02 31.81
C ALA A 182 -7.55 10.34 31.56
N THR A 183 -7.07 11.18 30.65
CA THR A 183 -7.63 12.51 30.37
C THR A 183 -8.26 12.62 28.99
N GLU A 184 -7.86 11.76 28.05
CA GLU A 184 -8.43 11.73 26.70
C GLU A 184 -9.92 11.35 26.67
N ASN A 185 -10.67 12.03 25.79
CA ASN A 185 -12.05 11.67 25.53
C ASN A 185 -12.10 10.39 24.67
N LYS A 186 -12.66 9.31 25.24
CA LYS A 186 -12.75 8.01 24.56
C LYS A 186 -13.55 8.04 23.26
N ASP A 187 -14.63 8.82 23.19
CA ASP A 187 -15.44 8.93 21.97
C ASP A 187 -14.68 9.66 20.87
N LEU A 188 -13.90 10.70 21.22
CA LEU A 188 -13.01 11.37 20.27
C LEU A 188 -11.96 10.39 19.73
N ILE A 189 -11.29 9.64 20.60
CA ILE A 189 -10.28 8.66 20.18
C ILE A 189 -10.89 7.60 19.27
N LYS A 190 -12.12 7.14 19.58
CA LYS A 190 -12.85 6.20 18.72
C LYS A 190 -13.11 6.80 17.33
N GLN A 191 -13.59 8.04 17.26
CA GLN A 191 -13.82 8.74 15.99
C GLN A 191 -12.52 8.94 15.18
N VAL A 192 -11.43 9.30 15.84
CA VAL A 192 -10.09 9.44 15.23
C VAL A 192 -9.64 8.12 14.59
N LEU A 193 -9.79 7.00 15.29
CA LEU A 193 -9.35 5.69 14.80
C LEU A 193 -10.26 5.12 13.70
N LEU A 194 -11.57 5.37 13.78
CA LEU A 194 -12.54 4.95 12.77
C LEU A 194 -12.46 5.78 11.48
N GLY A 195 -12.22 7.09 11.60
CA GLY A 195 -12.15 8.01 10.46
C GLY A 195 -10.80 8.00 9.73
N GLY A 196 -9.74 7.51 10.36
CA GLY A 196 -8.41 7.47 9.75
C GLY A 196 -7.88 8.86 9.41
N VAL A 197 -7.02 8.93 8.39
CA VAL A 197 -6.38 10.20 7.92
C VAL A 197 -6.54 10.45 6.42
N ARG A 198 -7.18 9.53 5.68
CA ARG A 198 -7.35 9.65 4.23
C ARG A 198 -8.35 10.73 3.85
N ASP A 199 -9.43 10.83 4.62
CA ASP A 199 -10.39 11.92 4.49
C ASP A 199 -9.81 13.21 5.12
N PRO A 200 -9.61 14.30 4.34
CA PRO A 200 -9.19 15.59 4.87
C PRO A 200 -10.09 16.12 6.00
N ASP A 201 -11.36 15.73 5.99
CA ASP A 201 -12.38 16.12 6.96
C ASP A 201 -12.52 15.15 8.14
N SER A 202 -11.68 14.11 8.21
CA SER A 202 -11.67 13.14 9.32
C SER A 202 -11.44 13.81 10.68
N ALA A 203 -11.96 13.17 11.74
CA ALA A 203 -11.77 13.63 13.11
C ALA A 203 -10.29 13.80 13.46
N ALA A 204 -9.41 12.96 12.92
CA ALA A 204 -7.97 13.01 13.13
C ALA A 204 -7.31 14.25 12.49
N ASN A 205 -7.67 14.56 11.24
CA ASN A 205 -7.12 15.71 10.50
C ASN A 205 -7.65 17.06 10.99
N LYS A 206 -8.82 17.07 11.63
CA LYS A 206 -9.41 18.27 12.24
C LYS A 206 -8.79 18.67 13.59
N GLN A 207 -7.98 17.81 14.21
CA GLN A 207 -7.32 18.15 15.48
C GLN A 207 -6.14 19.07 15.27
N THR A 208 -5.96 20.03 16.18
CA THR A 208 -4.77 20.88 16.22
C THR A 208 -3.54 20.12 16.71
N ASN A 209 -3.74 19.13 17.60
CA ASN A 209 -2.67 18.27 18.07
C ASN A 209 -2.38 17.15 17.04
N PRO A 210 -1.18 17.12 16.42
CA PRO A 210 -0.85 16.12 15.40
C PRO A 210 -0.75 14.69 15.94
N ALA A 211 -0.73 14.49 17.27
CA ALA A 211 -0.72 13.17 17.89
C ALA A 211 -1.93 12.30 17.48
N TYR A 212 -3.11 12.90 17.28
CA TYR A 212 -4.31 12.17 16.85
C TYR A 212 -4.17 11.59 15.44
N ALA A 213 -3.71 12.42 14.48
CA ALA A 213 -3.39 11.96 13.13
C ALA A 213 -2.26 10.92 13.13
N GLY A 214 -1.25 11.10 13.99
CA GLY A 214 -0.18 10.13 14.18
C GLY A 214 -0.67 8.76 14.65
N LEU A 215 -1.55 8.74 15.66
CA LEU A 215 -2.16 7.53 16.21
C LEU A 215 -3.02 6.82 15.16
N ALA A 216 -3.92 7.56 14.50
CA ALA A 216 -4.74 7.05 13.41
C ALA A 216 -3.89 6.48 12.26
N THR A 217 -2.79 7.14 11.91
CA THR A 217 -1.87 6.67 10.86
C THR A 217 -1.15 5.36 11.21
N ALA A 218 -0.80 5.14 12.48
CA ALA A 218 -0.08 3.93 12.87
C ALA A 218 -0.98 2.71 13.03
N LEU A 219 -2.19 2.92 13.56
CA LEU A 219 -3.14 1.83 13.79
C LEU A 219 -4.08 1.60 12.61
N ASN A 220 -4.37 2.63 11.82
CA ASN A 220 -5.01 2.64 10.49
C ASN A 220 -6.08 1.56 10.23
N PHE A 221 -7.02 1.43 11.18
CA PHE A 221 -8.16 0.51 11.06
C PHE A 221 -9.12 0.92 9.95
N GLU A 222 -9.24 2.22 9.65
CA GLU A 222 -10.04 2.73 8.51
C GLU A 222 -9.62 2.06 7.20
N GLN A 223 -8.32 2.06 6.89
CA GLN A 223 -7.84 1.54 5.62
C GLN A 223 -7.75 0.01 5.59
N TYR A 224 -7.34 -0.62 6.70
CA TYR A 224 -6.91 -2.02 6.70
C TYR A 224 -7.80 -2.97 7.51
N GLY A 225 -8.81 -2.45 8.21
CA GLY A 225 -9.74 -3.24 9.02
C GLY A 225 -9.01 -4.19 9.97
N GLU A 226 -9.40 -5.47 9.96
CA GLU A 226 -8.82 -6.50 10.83
C GLU A 226 -7.33 -6.74 10.66
N ASN A 227 -6.77 -6.37 9.51
CA ASN A 227 -5.36 -6.58 9.22
C ASN A 227 -4.48 -5.42 9.67
N ALA A 228 -5.04 -4.33 10.20
CA ALA A 228 -4.26 -3.10 10.42
C ALA A 228 -3.06 -3.30 11.36
N THR A 229 -3.17 -4.21 12.32
CA THR A 229 -2.12 -4.53 13.31
C THR A 229 -1.11 -5.59 12.83
N THR A 230 -1.35 -6.23 11.68
CA THR A 230 -0.52 -7.34 11.16
C THR A 230 -0.08 -7.13 9.71
N ILE A 231 -0.65 -6.15 9.00
CA ILE A 231 -0.35 -5.89 7.59
C ILE A 231 1.11 -5.49 7.40
N ASN A 232 1.73 -6.09 6.39
CA ASN A 232 3.02 -5.66 5.86
C ASN A 232 2.90 -5.55 4.32
N PRO A 233 3.22 -4.40 3.71
CA PRO A 233 3.12 -4.20 2.26
C PRO A 233 3.92 -5.20 1.40
N ALA A 234 5.06 -5.70 1.91
CA ALA A 234 5.91 -6.68 1.24
C ALA A 234 5.41 -8.14 1.38
N GLN A 235 4.24 -8.38 1.99
CA GLN A 235 3.67 -9.73 2.15
C GLN A 235 2.38 -9.87 1.34
N GLN A 236 1.23 -10.11 1.99
CA GLN A 236 -0.05 -10.35 1.33
C GLN A 236 -0.44 -9.26 0.31
N PRO A 237 -0.27 -7.95 0.58
CA PRO A 237 -0.56 -6.92 -0.43
C PRO A 237 0.27 -7.05 -1.71
N THR A 238 1.52 -7.54 -1.63
CA THR A 238 2.31 -7.85 -2.82
C THR A 238 1.77 -9.10 -3.54
N VAL A 239 1.33 -10.12 -2.80
CA VAL A 239 0.68 -11.30 -3.39
C VAL A 239 -0.61 -10.91 -4.12
N ASP A 240 -1.46 -10.10 -3.50
CA ASP A 240 -2.73 -9.64 -4.10
C ASP A 240 -2.46 -8.86 -5.41
N LYS A 241 -1.43 -8.00 -5.40
CA LYS A 241 -0.97 -7.30 -6.60
C LYS A 241 -0.45 -8.25 -7.67
N TYR A 242 0.30 -9.29 -7.30
CA TYR A 242 0.77 -10.33 -8.22
C TYR A 242 -0.39 -11.10 -8.86
N MET A 243 -1.38 -11.52 -8.06
CA MET A 243 -2.55 -12.22 -8.58
C MET A 243 -3.31 -11.36 -9.57
N ARG A 244 -3.53 -10.09 -9.22
CA ARG A 244 -4.25 -9.15 -10.07
C ARG A 244 -3.49 -8.85 -11.36
N GLN A 245 -2.17 -8.68 -11.29
CA GLN A 245 -1.33 -8.52 -12.47
C GLN A 245 -1.37 -9.76 -13.37
N THR A 246 -1.31 -10.96 -12.79
CA THR A 246 -1.34 -12.22 -13.56
C THR A 246 -2.70 -12.42 -14.23
N LEU A 247 -3.81 -12.10 -13.53
CA LEU A 247 -5.15 -12.11 -14.11
C LEU A 247 -5.26 -11.19 -15.34
N GLU A 248 -4.73 -9.96 -15.23
CA GLU A 248 -4.73 -8.98 -16.31
C GLU A 248 -3.90 -9.46 -17.52
N GLU A 249 -2.71 -10.00 -17.27
CA GLU A 249 -1.85 -10.56 -18.32
C GLU A 249 -2.48 -11.76 -19.03
N ASP A 250 -3.04 -12.71 -18.28
CA ASP A 250 -3.72 -13.89 -18.83
C ASP A 250 -4.94 -13.50 -19.68
N ALA A 251 -5.74 -12.53 -19.20
CA ALA A 251 -6.85 -11.99 -19.99
C ALA A 251 -6.35 -11.31 -21.27
N GLY A 252 -5.23 -10.58 -21.20
CA GLY A 252 -4.62 -9.89 -22.33
C GLY A 252 -4.09 -10.81 -23.42
N GLN A 253 -3.62 -12.02 -23.07
CA GLN A 253 -3.23 -13.04 -24.06
C GLN A 253 -4.39 -13.44 -24.96
N THR A 254 -5.62 -13.37 -24.46
CA THR A 254 -6.83 -13.68 -25.23
C THR A 254 -7.44 -12.43 -25.86
N ASN A 255 -7.49 -11.31 -25.13
CA ASN A 255 -8.07 -10.06 -25.59
C ASN A 255 -7.43 -8.86 -24.87
N GLU A 256 -6.61 -8.12 -25.60
CA GLU A 256 -5.92 -6.92 -25.12
C GLU A 256 -6.87 -5.87 -24.53
N GLY A 257 -8.05 -5.68 -25.14
CA GLY A 257 -9.05 -4.74 -24.63
C GLY A 257 -9.58 -5.13 -23.24
N VAL A 258 -9.62 -6.43 -22.92
CA VAL A 258 -10.02 -6.90 -21.59
C VAL A 258 -8.93 -6.57 -20.56
N ARG A 259 -7.65 -6.75 -20.91
CA ARG A 259 -6.53 -6.36 -20.05
C ARG A 259 -6.58 -4.87 -19.71
N LEU A 260 -6.74 -4.02 -20.73
CA LEU A 260 -6.83 -2.58 -20.55
C LEU A 260 -8.02 -2.17 -19.67
N ALA A 261 -9.18 -2.80 -19.86
CA ALA A 261 -10.37 -2.54 -19.02
C ALA A 261 -10.16 -2.98 -17.56
N LEU A 262 -9.54 -4.14 -17.31
CA LEU A 262 -9.22 -4.60 -15.97
C LEU A 262 -8.18 -3.70 -15.29
N TYR A 263 -7.16 -3.27 -16.04
CA TYR A 263 -6.13 -2.34 -15.57
C TYR A 263 -6.75 -1.00 -15.18
N PHE A 264 -7.62 -0.43 -16.04
CA PHE A 264 -8.35 0.80 -15.74
C PHE A 264 -9.21 0.64 -14.48
N ASN A 265 -10.00 -0.43 -14.38
CA ASN A 265 -10.80 -0.72 -13.17
C ASN A 265 -9.94 -0.87 -11.90
N ARG A 266 -8.69 -1.34 -12.02
CA ARG A 266 -7.74 -1.40 -10.90
C ARG A 266 -7.26 -0.02 -10.48
N LYS A 267 -6.97 0.85 -11.44
CA LYS A 267 -6.32 2.14 -11.22
C LYS A 267 -7.28 3.28 -10.97
N ALA A 268 -8.52 3.18 -11.45
CA ALA A 268 -9.52 4.24 -11.38
C ALA A 268 -9.64 4.91 -9.99
N PRO A 269 -9.68 4.17 -8.86
CA PRO A 269 -9.79 4.80 -7.54
C PRO A 269 -8.57 5.64 -7.10
N ASP A 270 -7.41 5.43 -7.74
CA ASP A 270 -6.17 6.15 -7.45
C ASP A 270 -5.97 7.38 -8.35
N ILE A 271 -6.85 7.59 -9.34
CA ILE A 271 -6.75 8.70 -10.29
C ILE A 271 -7.32 9.96 -9.63
N THR A 272 -6.52 11.01 -9.56
CA THR A 272 -6.93 12.29 -8.97
C THR A 272 -6.92 13.45 -9.97
N SER A 273 -6.36 13.21 -11.16
CA SER A 273 -6.15 14.20 -12.19
C SER A 273 -6.10 13.56 -13.58
N TRP A 274 -6.57 14.25 -14.60
CA TRP A 274 -6.42 13.83 -15.99
C TRP A 274 -4.95 13.73 -16.43
N TYR A 275 -4.05 14.44 -15.77
CA TYR A 275 -2.61 14.28 -15.99
C TYR A 275 -2.10 12.91 -15.50
N ASP A 276 -2.69 12.33 -14.46
CA ASP A 276 -2.36 10.96 -14.01
C ASP A 276 -2.77 9.93 -15.08
N VAL A 277 -3.93 10.14 -15.71
CA VAL A 277 -4.40 9.32 -16.84
C VAL A 277 -3.45 9.43 -18.02
N LEU A 278 -3.06 10.65 -18.40
CA LEU A 278 -2.18 10.91 -19.55
C LEU A 278 -0.74 10.44 -19.33
N ALA A 279 -0.29 10.36 -18.07
CA ALA A 279 1.03 9.83 -17.72
C ALA A 279 1.13 8.30 -17.86
N ASP A 280 -0.01 7.60 -17.90
CA ASP A 280 -0.09 6.15 -18.06
C ASP A 280 -0.67 5.79 -19.44
N THR A 281 0.14 5.15 -20.28
CA THR A 281 -0.23 4.84 -21.66
C THR A 281 -1.44 3.91 -21.77
N ALA A 282 -1.66 3.01 -20.80
CA ALA A 282 -2.81 2.12 -20.78
C ALA A 282 -4.08 2.89 -20.38
N LEU A 283 -4.02 3.75 -19.36
CA LEU A 283 -5.16 4.59 -18.96
C LEU A 283 -5.55 5.57 -20.08
N ALA A 284 -4.57 6.27 -20.65
CA ALA A 284 -4.78 7.18 -21.77
C ALA A 284 -5.38 6.47 -22.99
N SER A 285 -4.99 5.21 -23.26
CA SER A 285 -5.57 4.40 -24.34
C SER A 285 -7.04 4.06 -24.09
N VAL A 286 -7.39 3.66 -22.86
CA VAL A 286 -8.77 3.34 -22.47
C VAL A 286 -9.66 4.58 -22.60
N VAL A 287 -9.25 5.71 -22.04
CA VAL A 287 -10.05 6.94 -22.05
C VAL A 287 -10.25 7.47 -23.47
N ARG A 288 -9.20 7.50 -24.30
CA ARG A 288 -9.34 7.91 -25.71
C ARG A 288 -10.30 7.00 -26.48
N THR A 289 -10.17 5.69 -26.28
CA THR A 289 -11.07 4.72 -26.91
C THR A 289 -12.51 4.90 -26.46
N ALA A 290 -12.74 5.08 -25.15
CA ALA A 290 -14.07 5.30 -24.58
C ALA A 290 -14.73 6.59 -25.10
N LEU A 291 -13.93 7.64 -25.33
CA LEU A 291 -14.39 8.92 -25.89
C LEU A 291 -14.47 8.94 -27.43
N GLY A 292 -14.15 7.84 -28.10
CA GLY A 292 -14.15 7.75 -29.56
C GLY A 292 -13.10 8.64 -30.24
N LEU A 293 -12.00 8.94 -29.54
CA LEU A 293 -10.93 9.79 -30.04
C LEU A 293 -9.94 8.95 -30.87
N PRO A 294 -9.47 9.46 -32.02
CA PRO A 294 -8.51 8.75 -32.85
C PRO A 294 -7.13 8.65 -32.17
N ASP A 295 -6.32 7.66 -32.54
CA ASP A 295 -4.97 7.48 -31.99
C ASP A 295 -4.07 8.70 -32.19
N SER A 296 -4.25 9.42 -33.29
CA SER A 296 -3.55 10.67 -33.59
C SER A 296 -3.78 11.76 -32.54
N PHE A 297 -4.84 11.67 -31.73
CA PHE A 297 -5.08 12.62 -30.65
C PHE A 297 -3.99 12.58 -29.56
N ALA A 298 -3.27 11.46 -29.38
CA ALA A 298 -2.16 11.40 -28.42
C ALA A 298 -1.00 12.35 -28.74
N THR A 299 -0.88 12.82 -29.98
CA THR A 299 0.18 13.77 -30.37
C THR A 299 -0.21 15.23 -30.11
N ALA A 300 -1.45 15.48 -29.71
CA ALA A 300 -1.88 16.82 -29.31
C ALA A 300 -1.15 17.27 -28.04
N ASP A 301 -1.12 18.58 -27.84
CA ASP A 301 -0.62 19.17 -26.61
C ASP A 301 -1.32 18.57 -25.37
N ILE A 302 -0.55 18.22 -24.33
CA ILE A 302 -1.05 17.47 -23.18
C ILE A 302 -2.14 18.25 -22.43
N ASP A 303 -2.04 19.58 -22.35
CA ASP A 303 -3.04 20.42 -21.69
C ASP A 303 -4.36 20.42 -22.46
N LYS A 304 -4.27 20.39 -23.81
CA LYS A 304 -5.46 20.24 -24.66
C LYS A 304 -6.10 18.87 -24.54
N GLN A 305 -5.30 17.81 -24.37
CA GLN A 305 -5.84 16.47 -24.12
C GLN A 305 -6.58 16.42 -22.77
N ALA A 306 -5.95 16.94 -21.70
CA ALA A 306 -6.54 16.99 -20.37
C ALA A 306 -7.85 17.80 -20.36
N GLN A 307 -7.85 18.99 -20.97
CA GLN A 307 -9.03 19.85 -21.06
C GLN A 307 -10.19 19.17 -21.80
N LEU A 308 -9.91 18.42 -22.87
CA LEU A 308 -10.95 17.69 -23.59
C LEU A 308 -11.53 16.55 -22.74
N PHE A 309 -10.69 15.83 -21.98
CA PHE A 309 -11.18 14.78 -21.09
C PHE A 309 -12.09 15.36 -20.01
N GLU A 310 -11.68 16.47 -19.38
CA GLU A 310 -12.46 17.19 -18.36
C GLU A 310 -13.82 17.69 -18.89
N GLN A 311 -13.89 18.11 -20.15
CA GLN A 311 -15.15 18.50 -20.79
C GLN A 311 -16.12 17.33 -21.03
N LYS A 312 -15.62 16.10 -21.03
CA LYS A 312 -16.39 14.90 -21.41
C LYS A 312 -16.73 14.00 -20.23
N LEU A 313 -15.88 14.00 -19.20
CA LEU A 313 -15.98 13.17 -18.01
C LEU A 313 -15.52 13.99 -16.81
N ASP A 314 -16.26 13.90 -15.71
CA ASP A 314 -15.78 14.40 -14.42
C ASP A 314 -14.74 13.41 -13.88
N ILE A 315 -13.64 13.90 -13.32
CA ILE A 315 -12.59 13.06 -12.72
C ILE A 315 -13.04 12.45 -11.39
N SER A 316 -14.08 13.00 -10.78
CA SER A 316 -14.65 12.55 -9.50
C SER A 316 -15.75 11.50 -9.62
N ASP A 317 -16.22 11.23 -10.86
CA ASP A 317 -17.19 10.16 -11.18
C ASP A 317 -16.54 8.77 -11.26
#